data_AF-A0AAD7EM14-F1
#
_entry.id   AF-A0AAD7EM14-F1
#
_cell.length_a   1.000
_cell.length_b   1.000
_cell.length_c   1.000
_cell.angle_alpha   90.00
_cell.angle_beta   90.00
_cell.angle_gamma   90.00
#
_symmetry.space_group_name_H-M   'P 1'
#
loop_
_entity.id
_entity.type
_entity.pdbx_description
1 polymer ?
#
loop_
_entity_poly.entity_id
_entity_poly.type
_entity_poly.pdbx_seq_one_letter_code
_entity_poly.pdbx_strand_id
1 'polypeptide(L)'
;ATLQRSGAWVLHTNTTAAAAWIKTEMHSFLAAMGGTSSFKDRFLNVLVQFVSISFDPAQESSLRAIKSDNSLPKGVIAKAHWIKPVHHRQEGQRVAH
;
A
#
# COMPACT_ATOMS: atom_id res chain seq x y z
N ALA A 1 -5.42 -1.83 23.71
CA ALA A 1 -5.91 -1.28 22.43
C ALA A 1 -6.47 0.11 22.68
N THR A 2 -6.43 0.99 21.68
CA THR A 2 -6.85 2.39 21.81
C THR A 2 -7.98 2.68 20.84
N LEU A 3 -9.10 3.24 21.33
CA LEU A 3 -10.21 3.67 20.50
C LEU A 3 -9.88 5.02 19.85
N GLN A 4 -10.05 5.12 18.54
CA GLN A 4 -9.89 6.36 17.78
C GLN A 4 -11.22 7.11 17.72
N ARG A 5 -11.16 8.43 17.48
CA ARG A 5 -12.36 9.29 17.29
C ARG A 5 -13.25 8.82 16.13
N SER A 6 -12.70 8.08 15.17
CA SER A 6 -13.44 7.48 14.06
C SER A 6 -14.23 6.21 14.43
N GLY A 7 -14.15 5.74 15.67
CA GLY A 7 -14.71 4.45 16.09
C GLY A 7 -13.81 3.24 15.79
N ALA A 8 -12.66 3.45 15.15
CA ALA A 8 -11.70 2.40 14.86
C ALA A 8 -10.86 2.03 16.09
N TRP A 9 -10.54 0.74 16.24
CA TRP A 9 -9.63 0.25 17.28
C TRP A 9 -8.20 0.15 16.73
N VAL A 10 -7.23 0.62 17.51
CA VAL A 10 -5.81 0.38 17.25
C VAL A 10 -5.29 -0.61 18.27
N LEU A 11 -4.85 -1.77 17.80
CA LEU A 11 -4.18 -2.76 18.61
C LEU A 11 -2.67 -2.46 18.62
N HIS A 12 -2.12 -2.29 19.82
CA HIS A 12 -0.68 -2.14 20.03
C HIS A 12 -0.14 -3.49 20.52
N THR A 13 0.86 -4.02 19.84
CA THR A 13 1.61 -5.18 20.29
C THR A 13 2.94 -4.73 20.89
N ASN A 14 3.48 -5.52 21.81
CA ASN A 14 4.81 -5.27 22.40
C ASN A 14 5.96 -5.69 21.48
N THR A 15 5.69 -6.50 20.45
CA THR A 15 6.69 -7.00 19.50
C THR A 15 6.17 -6.98 18.06
N THR A 16 7.10 -6.94 17.12
CA THR A 16 6.83 -7.08 15.68
C THR A 16 6.36 -8.48 15.33
N ALA A 17 6.87 -9.52 16.00
CA ALA A 17 6.45 -10.90 15.79
C ALA A 17 4.97 -11.12 16.14
N ALA A 18 4.49 -10.56 17.25
CA ALA A 18 3.08 -10.63 17.61
C ALA A 18 2.20 -9.92 16.57
N ALA A 19 2.61 -8.73 16.08
CA ALA A 19 1.88 -8.04 15.02
C ALA A 19 1.85 -8.85 13.71
N ALA A 20 2.96 -9.48 13.34
CA ALA A 20 3.05 -10.33 12.16
C ALA A 20 2.14 -11.56 12.29
N TRP A 21 2.13 -12.22 13.44
CA TRP A 21 1.25 -13.36 13.71
C TRP A 21 -0.23 -12.98 13.58
N ILE A 22 -0.66 -11.84 14.14
CA ILE A 22 -2.05 -11.36 14.01
C ILE A 22 -2.43 -11.11 12.55
N LYS A 23 -1.50 -10.60 11.72
CA LYS A 23 -1.74 -10.41 10.29
C LYS A 23 -1.91 -11.73 9.54
N THR A 24 -1.15 -12.76 9.91
CA THR A 24 -1.29 -14.11 9.34
C THR A 24 -2.62 -14.75 9.75
N GLU A 25 -2.99 -14.66 11.03
CA GLU A 25 -4.21 -15.23 11.60
C GLU A 25 -5.42 -14.29 11.55
N MET A 26 -5.37 -13.29 10.66
CA MET A 26 -6.30 -12.15 10.66
C MET A 26 -7.77 -12.57 10.62
N HIS A 27 -8.12 -13.57 9.81
CA HIS A 27 -9.49 -14.06 9.70
C HIS A 27 -10.00 -14.64 11.04
N SER A 28 -9.22 -15.53 11.64
CA SER A 28 -9.52 -16.15 12.94
C SER A 28 -9.61 -15.09 14.05
N PHE A 29 -8.69 -14.12 14.03
CA PHE A 29 -8.66 -13.01 14.97
C PHE A 29 -9.93 -12.13 14.86
N LEU A 30 -10.32 -11.73 13.65
CA LEU A 30 -11.53 -10.91 13.43
C LEU A 30 -12.81 -11.67 13.76
N ALA A 31 -12.86 -12.99 13.51
CA ALA A 31 -13.98 -13.84 13.90
C ALA A 31 -14.15 -13.86 15.43
N ALA A 32 -13.04 -14.02 16.17
CA ALA A 32 -13.05 -13.96 17.63
C ALA A 32 -13.45 -12.57 18.18
N MET A 33 -13.22 -11.50 17.42
CA MET A 33 -13.64 -10.13 17.76
C MET A 33 -15.13 -9.84 17.44
N GLY A 34 -15.94 -10.84 17.11
CA GLY A 34 -17.38 -10.68 16.88
C GLY A 34 -17.79 -10.59 15.41
N GLY A 35 -16.90 -10.93 14.47
CA GLY A 35 -17.25 -11.24 13.07
C GLY A 35 -17.67 -10.07 12.18
N THR A 36 -18.05 -8.92 12.74
CA THR A 36 -18.38 -7.69 12.00
C THR A 36 -17.20 -6.73 11.86
N SER A 37 -16.06 -7.07 12.46
CA SER A 37 -14.85 -6.24 12.41
C SER A 37 -14.11 -6.42 11.09
N SER A 38 -13.73 -5.32 10.45
CA SER A 38 -12.84 -5.31 9.29
C SER A 38 -11.43 -4.90 9.68
N PHE A 39 -10.42 -5.58 9.16
CA PHE A 39 -9.04 -5.12 9.22
C PHE A 39 -8.74 -4.19 8.04
N LYS A 40 -8.01 -3.10 8.30
CA LYS A 40 -7.59 -2.15 7.27
C LYS A 40 -6.08 -2.05 7.26
N ASP A 41 -5.47 -2.50 6.16
CA ASP A 41 -4.06 -2.24 5.91
C ASP A 41 -3.79 -0.73 5.88
N ARG A 42 -2.76 -0.32 6.60
CA ARG A 42 -2.25 1.05 6.53
C ARG A 42 -1.14 1.11 5.50
N PHE A 43 -1.50 1.52 4.28
CA PHE A 43 -0.54 1.90 3.26
C PHE A 43 0.01 3.30 3.54
N LEU A 44 1.30 3.49 3.30
CA LEU A 44 1.95 4.80 3.31
C LEU A 44 2.07 5.31 1.88
N ASN A 45 1.84 6.61 1.69
CA ASN A 45 2.11 7.25 0.42
C ASN A 45 3.62 7.53 0.33
N VAL A 46 4.25 7.03 -0.74
CA VAL A 46 5.68 7.23 -1.02
C VAL A 46 5.82 8.05 -2.29
N LEU A 47 6.65 9.09 -2.23
CA LEU A 47 7.03 9.88 -3.40
C LEU A 47 8.23 9.23 -4.08
N VAL A 48 8.08 8.89 -5.36
CA VAL A 48 9.19 8.39 -6.19
C VAL A 48 9.49 9.42 -7.26
N GLN A 49 10.74 9.85 -7.33
CA GLN A 49 11.21 10.86 -8.30
C GLN A 49 11.87 10.18 -9.50
N PHE A 50 11.93 10.89 -10.63
CA PHE A 50 12.61 10.46 -11.85
C PHE A 50 12.05 9.17 -12.47
N VAL A 51 10.78 8.86 -12.24
CA VAL A 51 10.12 7.71 -12.85
C VAL A 51 9.98 7.96 -14.36
N SER A 52 10.37 6.99 -15.18
CA SER A 52 10.23 7.08 -16.63
C SER A 52 8.80 7.44 -17.04
N ILE A 53 8.63 8.35 -18.00
CA ILE A 53 7.30 8.70 -18.52
C ILE A 53 6.64 7.54 -19.30
N SER A 54 7.41 6.50 -19.64
CA SER A 54 6.92 5.26 -20.26
C SER A 54 6.23 4.32 -19.27
N PHE A 55 6.38 4.54 -17.96
CA PHE A 55 5.65 3.80 -16.94
C PHE A 55 4.18 4.23 -16.93
N ASP A 56 3.26 3.27 -16.85
CA ASP A 56 1.85 3.55 -16.65
C ASP A 56 1.40 3.07 -15.26
N PRO A 57 1.17 4.00 -14.30
CA PRO A 57 0.72 3.63 -12.96
C PRO A 57 -0.70 3.07 -12.90
N ALA A 58 -1.52 3.25 -13.94
CA ALA A 58 -2.87 2.70 -14.02
C ALA A 58 -2.87 1.24 -14.51
N GLN A 59 -1.79 0.79 -15.14
CA GLN A 59 -1.68 -0.58 -15.66
C GLN A 59 -1.20 -1.54 -14.58
N GLU A 60 -1.98 -2.57 -14.32
CA GLU A 60 -1.62 -3.56 -13.31
C GLU A 60 -0.36 -4.35 -13.71
N SER A 61 -0.13 -4.56 -15.01
CA SER A 61 1.09 -5.19 -15.52
C SER A 61 2.35 -4.41 -15.14
N SER A 62 2.32 -3.07 -15.22
CA SER A 62 3.44 -2.21 -14.82
C SER A 62 3.72 -2.30 -13.32
N LEU A 63 2.68 -2.35 -12.48
CA LEU A 63 2.85 -2.55 -11.03
C LEU A 63 3.37 -3.96 -10.70
N ARG A 64 2.97 -4.99 -11.45
CA ARG A 64 3.48 -6.36 -11.29
C ARG A 64 4.95 -6.45 -11.69
N ALA A 65 5.36 -5.80 -12.78
CA ALA A 65 6.76 -5.76 -13.20
C ALA A 65 7.64 -5.13 -12.11
N ILE A 66 7.27 -3.95 -11.59
CA ILE A 66 8.01 -3.31 -10.48
C ILE A 66 8.16 -4.24 -9.29
N LYS A 67 7.08 -4.93 -8.89
CA LYS A 67 7.12 -5.88 -7.77
C LYS A 67 8.09 -7.03 -8.05
N SER A 68 8.03 -7.61 -9.26
CA SER A 68 8.90 -8.71 -9.67
C SER A 68 10.37 -8.27 -9.73
N ASP A 69 10.66 -7.19 -10.45
CA ASP A 69 12.02 -6.69 -10.71
C ASP A 69 12.74 -6.27 -9.42
N ASN A 70 11.98 -5.88 -8.40
CA ASN A 70 12.52 -5.44 -7.10
C ASN A 70 12.31 -6.49 -5.98
N SER A 71 11.88 -7.72 -6.31
CA SER A 71 11.59 -8.77 -5.32
C SER A 71 10.65 -8.32 -4.19
N LEU A 72 9.69 -7.44 -4.50
CA LEU A 72 8.74 -6.95 -3.52
C LEU A 72 7.66 -7.99 -3.26
N PRO A 73 7.28 -8.20 -1.98
CA PRO A 73 6.17 -9.08 -1.65
C PRO A 73 4.85 -8.67 -2.34
N LYS A 74 4.00 -9.67 -2.58
CA LYS A 74 2.64 -9.43 -3.08
C LYS A 74 1.89 -8.49 -2.14
N GLY A 75 1.08 -7.59 -2.71
CA GLY A 75 0.28 -6.64 -1.95
C GLY A 75 1.01 -5.40 -1.42
N VAL A 76 2.34 -5.30 -1.52
CA VAL A 76 3.11 -4.16 -0.97
C VAL A 76 2.77 -2.82 -1.62
N ILE A 77 2.50 -2.82 -2.94
CA ILE A 77 2.02 -1.64 -3.66
C ILE A 77 0.53 -1.84 -3.94
N ALA A 78 -0.31 -1.06 -3.25
CA ALA A 78 -1.76 -1.06 -3.44
C ALA A 78 -2.18 -0.32 -4.71
N LYS A 79 -1.60 0.86 -4.95
CA LYS A 79 -1.85 1.69 -6.14
C LYS A 79 -0.69 2.65 -6.38
N ALA A 80 -0.58 3.16 -7.60
CA ALA A 80 0.28 4.28 -7.94
C ALA A 80 -0.52 5.31 -8.75
N HIS A 81 -0.09 6.56 -8.75
CA HIS A 81 -0.59 7.58 -9.66
C HIS A 81 0.47 8.67 -9.83
N TRP A 82 0.38 9.41 -10.94
CA TRP A 82 1.18 10.60 -11.11
C TRP A 82 0.70 11.71 -10.16
N ILE A 83 1.64 12.48 -9.62
CA ILE A 83 1.30 13.68 -8.84
C ILE A 83 0.91 14.81 -9.79
N LYS A 84 1.68 15.00 -10.86
CA LYS A 84 1.37 15.93 -11.94
C LYS A 84 0.62 15.20 -13.05
N PRO A 85 -0.48 15.77 -13.59
CA PRO A 85 -1.18 15.18 -14.72
C PRO A 85 -0.27 14.97 -15.94
N VAL A 86 -0.56 13.94 -16.73
CA VAL A 86 0.23 13.58 -17.92
C VAL A 86 0.27 14.73 -18.95
N HIS A 87 -0.79 15.53 -19.05
CA HIS A 87 -0.86 16.66 -19.99
C HIS A 87 0.01 17.86 -19.59
N HIS A 88 0.65 17.85 -18.42
CA HIS A 88 1.64 18.86 -18.02
C HIS A 88 3.09 18.47 -18.40
N ARG A 89 3.28 17.32 -19.07
CA ARG A 89 4.60 16.89 -19.51
C ARG A 89 5.09 17.77 -20.65
N GLN A 90 6.38 18.10 -20.61
CA GLN A 90 7.04 18.86 -21.67
C GLN A 90 7.42 17.96 -22.84
N GLU A 91 7.47 18.51 -24.04
CA GLU A 91 7.99 17.80 -25.20
C GLU A 91 9.46 17.39 -24.94
N GLY A 92 9.79 16.14 -25.27
CA GLY A 92 11.12 15.58 -25.00
C GLY A 92 11.41 15.16 -23.55
N GLN A 93 10.48 15.35 -22.62
CA GLN A 93 10.63 14.88 -21.23
C GLN A 93 10.77 13.36 -21.17
N ARG A 94 11.76 12.83 -20.46
CA ARG A 94 11.99 11.38 -20.31
C ARG A 94 11.54 10.80 -18.98
N VAL A 95 11.50 11.63 -17.94
CA VAL A 95 11.15 11.23 -16.57
C VAL A 95 10.18 12.23 -15.96
N ALA A 96 9.33 11.78 -15.05
CA ALA A 96 8.46 12.65 -14.27
C ALA A 96 9.27 13.45 -13.24
N HIS A 97 8.92 14.74 -13.11
CA HIS A 97 9.48 15.70 -12.16
C HIS A 97 8.48 16.04 -11.06
#